data_AF-A0A1X6NPP2-F1
#
_entry.id   AF-A0A1X6NPP2-F1
#
_cell.length_a   1.000
_cell.length_b   1.000
_cell.length_c   1.000
_cell.angle_alpha   90.00
_cell.angle_beta   90.00
_cell.angle_gamma   90.00
#
_symmetry.space_group_name_H-M   'P 1'
#
loop_
_entity.id
_entity.type
_entity.pdbx_description
1 polymer ?
#
loop_
_entity_poly.entity_id
_entity_poly.type
_entity_poly.pdbx_seq_one_letter_code
_entity_poly.pdbx_strand_id
1 'polypeptide(L)'
;MERWGVAEPELIEAFGHVRDAWMSEDLDGWIGANRFYPGTVDAINFSSRPVYIITTKQTRFAQALLKAAGVSGDKVPVERIFGHGSGSKISTLNKILDMPENAGCHIQFVEDRYETLEGVSLSMLGAPVSLYLATWGYNTERTRKRAERNPLVQTLSLSDFCTKMQ
;
A
#
# COMPACT_ATOMS: atom_id res chain seq x y z
N MET A 1 -16.64 9.19 16.09
CA MET A 1 -17.61 8.08 15.99
C MET A 1 -18.55 8.13 17.18
N GLU A 2 -18.03 8.04 18.40
CA GLU A 2 -18.82 8.15 19.65
C GLU A 2 -19.65 9.46 19.76
N ARG A 3 -19.05 10.61 19.42
CA ARG A 3 -19.75 11.91 19.35
C ARG A 3 -20.94 11.96 18.36
N TRP A 4 -20.96 11.09 17.36
CA TRP A 4 -21.94 11.10 16.27
C TRP A 4 -22.89 9.88 16.31
N GLY A 5 -22.72 8.98 17.27
CA GLY A 5 -23.56 7.79 17.43
C GLY A 5 -23.46 6.77 16.28
N VAL A 6 -22.41 6.82 15.46
CA VAL A 6 -22.21 5.90 14.32
C VAL A 6 -21.05 4.96 14.61
N ALA A 7 -21.26 3.67 14.37
CA ALA A 7 -20.23 2.65 14.56
C ALA A 7 -19.26 2.60 13.37
N GLU A 8 -18.00 2.21 13.63
CA GLU A 8 -16.98 2.09 12.56
C GLU A 8 -17.40 1.14 11.42
N PRO A 9 -17.97 -0.07 11.70
CA PRO A 9 -18.40 -0.97 10.64
C PRO A 9 -19.47 -0.37 9.73
N GLU A 10 -20.41 0.40 10.30
CA GLU A 10 -21.48 1.07 9.55
C GLU A 10 -20.91 2.12 8.58
N LEU A 11 -19.90 2.88 9.01
CA LEU A 11 -19.22 3.83 8.14
C LEU A 11 -18.46 3.12 7.01
N ILE A 12 -17.76 2.03 7.33
CA ILE A 12 -17.03 1.24 6.32
C ILE A 12 -17.98 0.68 5.27
N GLU A 13 -19.13 0.16 5.70
CA GLU A 13 -20.17 -0.34 4.80
C GLU A 13 -20.75 0.78 3.93
N ALA A 14 -21.12 1.91 4.54
CA ALA A 14 -21.63 3.07 3.81
C ALA A 14 -20.63 3.60 2.76
N PHE A 15 -19.34 3.73 3.12
CA PHE A 15 -18.29 4.08 2.15
C PHE A 15 -18.14 3.04 1.04
N GLY A 16 -18.31 1.76 1.36
CA GLY A 16 -18.37 0.69 0.39
C GLY A 16 -19.50 0.89 -0.62
N HIS A 17 -20.73 1.05 -0.13
CA HIS A 17 -21.92 1.22 -0.96
C HIS A 17 -21.84 2.44 -1.88
N VAL A 18 -21.35 3.58 -1.39
CA VAL A 18 -21.18 4.78 -2.23
C VAL A 18 -20.19 4.53 -3.37
N ARG A 19 -19.09 3.80 -3.10
CA ARG A 19 -18.12 3.45 -4.15
C ARG A 19 -18.67 2.41 -5.11
N ASP A 20 -19.39 1.41 -4.61
CA ASP A 20 -20.01 0.39 -5.45
C ASP A 20 -21.06 1.01 -6.39
N ALA A 21 -21.90 1.94 -5.88
CA ALA A 21 -22.86 2.69 -6.67
C ALA A 21 -22.17 3.55 -7.74
N TRP A 22 -21.14 4.32 -7.38
CA TRP A 22 -20.39 5.12 -8.35
C TRP A 22 -19.73 4.23 -9.41
N MET A 23 -19.10 3.12 -9.03
CA MET A 23 -18.52 2.19 -10.00
C MET A 23 -19.56 1.56 -10.93
N SER A 24 -20.80 1.37 -10.48
CA SER A 24 -21.89 0.85 -11.31
C SER A 24 -22.45 1.89 -12.27
N GLU A 25 -22.47 3.17 -11.88
CA GLU A 25 -23.02 4.27 -12.68
C GLU A 25 -21.99 4.86 -13.65
N ASP A 26 -20.75 5.03 -13.19
CA ASP A 26 -19.65 5.70 -13.91
C ASP A 26 -18.30 5.12 -13.46
N LEU A 27 -17.97 3.95 -14.00
CA LEU A 27 -16.70 3.27 -13.73
C LEU A 27 -15.50 4.12 -14.17
N ASP A 28 -15.57 4.76 -15.33
CA ASP A 28 -14.47 5.55 -15.90
C ASP A 28 -14.18 6.79 -15.05
N GLY A 29 -15.22 7.49 -14.58
CA GLY A 29 -15.05 8.61 -13.66
C GLY A 29 -14.48 8.18 -12.31
N TRP A 30 -14.92 7.04 -11.78
CA TRP A 30 -14.35 6.49 -10.54
C TRP A 30 -12.87 6.11 -10.68
N ILE A 31 -12.49 5.42 -11.77
CA ILE A 31 -11.09 5.10 -12.10
C ILE A 31 -10.30 6.40 -12.30
N GLY A 32 -10.86 7.37 -13.02
CA GLY A 32 -10.25 8.67 -13.30
C GLY A 32 -9.98 9.52 -12.06
N ALA A 33 -10.75 9.30 -10.98
CA ALA A 33 -10.51 9.92 -9.68
C ALA A 33 -9.43 9.22 -8.83
N ASN A 34 -8.99 8.02 -9.22
CA ASN A 34 -8.04 7.17 -8.50
C ASN A 34 -6.79 6.87 -9.36
N ARG A 35 -6.23 7.89 -10.01
CA ARG A 35 -5.07 7.71 -10.90
C ARG A 35 -3.82 7.25 -10.15
N PHE A 36 -3.07 6.37 -10.79
CA PHE A 36 -1.73 5.96 -10.36
C PHE A 36 -0.70 7.04 -10.71
N TYR A 37 0.38 7.09 -9.93
CA TYR A 37 1.52 7.95 -10.26
C TYR A 37 2.25 7.42 -11.50
N PRO A 38 2.74 8.29 -12.40
CA PRO A 38 3.40 7.87 -13.62
C PRO A 38 4.54 6.86 -13.37
N GLY A 39 4.61 5.83 -14.21
CA GLY A 39 5.62 4.77 -14.15
C GLY A 39 5.39 3.70 -13.07
N THR A 40 4.52 3.92 -12.07
CA THR A 40 4.33 2.93 -10.99
C THR A 40 3.70 1.63 -11.46
N VAL A 41 2.80 1.69 -12.44
CA VAL A 41 2.16 0.49 -13.05
C VAL A 41 3.21 -0.37 -13.75
N ASP A 42 4.04 0.25 -14.60
CA ASP A 42 5.11 -0.44 -15.31
C ASP A 42 6.14 -1.03 -14.34
N ALA A 43 6.53 -0.26 -13.31
CA ALA A 43 7.40 -0.74 -12.25
C ALA A 43 6.87 -2.02 -11.56
N ILE A 44 5.56 -2.07 -11.28
CA ILE A 44 4.92 -3.28 -10.72
C ILE A 44 4.93 -4.42 -11.74
N ASN A 45 4.55 -4.14 -12.99
CA ASN A 45 4.46 -5.15 -14.05
C ASN A 45 5.82 -5.76 -14.41
N PHE A 46 6.89 -4.96 -14.38
CA PHE A 46 8.23 -5.43 -14.71
C PHE A 46 9.02 -5.93 -13.50
N SER A 47 8.47 -5.83 -12.29
CA SER A 47 9.09 -6.39 -11.08
C SER A 47 9.48 -7.85 -11.25
N SER A 48 10.76 -8.11 -11.01
CA SER A 48 11.36 -9.43 -10.93
C SER A 48 11.08 -10.12 -9.58
N ARG A 49 10.58 -9.36 -8.59
CA ARG A 49 10.25 -9.84 -7.25
C ARG A 49 8.73 -9.93 -7.03
N PRO A 50 8.25 -10.82 -6.14
CA PRO A 50 6.86 -10.82 -5.71
C PRO A 50 6.42 -9.46 -5.17
N VAL A 51 5.25 -9.00 -5.59
CA VAL A 51 4.66 -7.73 -5.15
C VAL A 51 3.45 -8.00 -4.29
N TYR A 52 3.40 -7.32 -3.14
CA TYR A 52 2.29 -7.36 -2.19
C TYR A 52 1.72 -5.96 -2.00
N ILE A 53 0.40 -5.85 -1.89
CA ILE A 53 -0.29 -4.59 -1.64
C ILE A 53 -0.93 -4.66 -0.26
N ILE A 54 -0.54 -3.75 0.63
CA ILE A 54 -1.16 -3.61 1.95
C ILE A 54 -1.87 -2.27 2.01
N THR A 55 -3.20 -2.26 2.13
CA THR A 55 -4.01 -1.04 2.02
C THR A 55 -5.17 -1.03 3.00
N THR A 56 -5.60 0.16 3.40
CA THR A 56 -6.84 0.37 4.18
C THR A 56 -8.09 0.36 3.30
N LYS A 57 -7.92 0.32 1.97
CA LYS A 57 -9.02 0.16 1.01
C LYS A 57 -9.53 -1.29 1.06
N GLN A 58 -10.82 -1.51 0.85
CA GLN A 58 -11.34 -2.88 0.68
C GLN A 58 -10.68 -3.55 -0.55
N THR A 59 -10.36 -4.84 -0.44
CA THR A 59 -9.61 -5.59 -1.47
C THR A 59 -10.21 -5.47 -2.86
N ARG A 60 -11.56 -5.54 -2.98
CA ARG A 60 -12.26 -5.45 -4.27
C ARG A 60 -11.98 -4.14 -5.04
N PHE A 61 -11.87 -3.01 -4.33
CA PHE A 61 -11.58 -1.73 -4.97
C PHE A 61 -10.11 -1.61 -5.35
N ALA A 62 -9.19 -2.12 -4.53
CA ALA A 62 -7.77 -2.14 -4.88
C ALA A 62 -7.53 -3.02 -6.12
N GLN A 63 -8.17 -4.19 -6.17
CA GLN A 63 -8.12 -5.10 -7.32
C GLN A 63 -8.70 -4.45 -8.58
N ALA A 64 -9.85 -3.78 -8.49
CA ALA A 64 -10.45 -3.08 -9.62
C ALA A 64 -9.52 -1.99 -10.18
N LEU A 65 -8.87 -1.21 -9.30
CA LEU A 65 -7.92 -0.17 -9.71
C LEU A 65 -6.67 -0.74 -10.38
N LEU A 66 -6.09 -1.78 -9.81
CA LEU A 66 -4.91 -2.46 -10.40
C LEU A 66 -5.24 -3.01 -11.79
N LYS A 67 -6.39 -3.69 -11.94
CA LYS A 67 -6.85 -4.22 -13.21
C LYS A 67 -7.09 -3.11 -14.24
N ALA A 68 -7.80 -2.05 -13.86
CA ALA A 68 -8.06 -0.90 -14.73
C ALA A 68 -6.78 -0.18 -15.17
N ALA A 69 -5.77 -0.13 -14.29
CA ALA A 69 -4.47 0.45 -14.58
C ALA A 69 -3.60 -0.42 -15.48
N GLY A 70 -4.00 -1.67 -15.78
CA GLY A 70 -3.21 -2.59 -16.60
C GLY A 70 -2.15 -3.37 -15.82
N VAL A 71 -2.28 -3.50 -14.50
CA VAL A 71 -1.42 -4.41 -13.72
C VAL A 71 -1.83 -5.85 -14.02
N SER A 72 -0.89 -6.67 -14.44
CA SER A 72 -1.15 -8.06 -14.80
C SER A 72 -1.51 -8.89 -13.55
N GLY A 73 -2.51 -9.76 -13.67
CA GLY A 73 -3.03 -10.54 -12.53
C GLY A 73 -2.03 -11.53 -11.94
N ASP A 74 -1.05 -11.99 -12.72
CA ASP A 74 0.08 -12.81 -12.27
C ASP A 74 1.09 -12.02 -11.43
N LYS A 75 1.19 -10.70 -11.67
CA LYS A 75 2.11 -9.82 -10.94
C LYS A 75 1.61 -9.50 -9.55
N VAL A 76 0.32 -9.18 -9.44
CA VAL A 76 -0.36 -8.93 -8.17
C VAL A 76 -1.65 -9.76 -8.11
N PRO A 77 -1.56 -11.06 -7.79
CA PRO A 77 -2.73 -11.89 -7.59
C PRO A 77 -3.50 -11.43 -6.34
N VAL A 78 -4.80 -11.74 -6.26
CA VAL A 78 -5.69 -11.19 -5.23
C VAL A 78 -5.27 -11.60 -3.81
N GLU A 79 -4.65 -12.78 -3.67
CA GLU A 79 -4.10 -13.33 -2.43
C GLU A 79 -2.95 -12.48 -1.86
N ARG A 80 -2.32 -11.64 -2.70
CA ARG A 80 -1.27 -10.69 -2.30
C ARG A 80 -1.82 -9.28 -2.02
N ILE A 81 -3.14 -9.09 -2.07
CA ILE A 81 -3.79 -7.81 -1.76
C ILE A 81 -4.42 -7.89 -0.36
N PHE A 82 -3.70 -7.37 0.62
CA PHE A 82 -4.15 -7.21 2.00
C PHE A 82 -4.90 -5.90 2.17
N GLY A 83 -6.20 -5.93 1.88
CA GLY A 83 -7.11 -4.81 2.07
C GLY A 83 -7.60 -4.65 3.51
N HIS A 84 -8.59 -3.77 3.68
CA HIS A 84 -9.32 -3.59 4.93
C HIS A 84 -9.76 -4.93 5.54
N GLY A 85 -9.53 -5.11 6.85
CA GLY A 85 -9.82 -6.36 7.57
C GLY A 85 -8.66 -7.35 7.65
N SER A 86 -7.54 -7.12 6.94
CA SER A 86 -6.39 -8.03 6.93
C SER A 86 -5.51 -7.99 8.20
N GLY A 87 -5.69 -6.96 9.02
CA GLY A 87 -4.88 -6.67 10.22
C GLY A 87 -4.12 -5.35 10.10
N SER A 88 -3.24 -5.08 11.06
CA SER A 88 -2.35 -3.92 10.99
C SER A 88 -1.25 -4.13 9.94
N LYS A 89 -0.56 -3.06 9.54
CA LYS A 89 0.60 -3.16 8.64
C LYS A 89 1.67 -4.09 9.22
N ILE A 90 1.95 -3.98 10.51
CA ILE A 90 2.92 -4.83 11.22
C ILE A 90 2.50 -6.30 11.21
N SER A 91 1.26 -6.62 11.59
CA SER A 91 0.81 -8.02 11.60
C SER A 91 0.74 -8.61 10.18
N THR A 92 0.42 -7.79 9.18
CA THR A 92 0.45 -8.22 7.78
C THR A 92 1.87 -8.46 7.28
N LEU A 93 2.83 -7.59 7.63
CA LEU A 93 4.24 -7.79 7.28
C LEU A 93 4.80 -9.08 7.89
N ASN A 94 4.50 -9.37 9.16
CA ASN A 94 4.87 -10.65 9.79
C ASN A 94 4.27 -11.84 9.02
N LYS A 95 2.98 -11.79 8.69
CA LYS A 95 2.33 -12.84 7.88
C LYS A 95 3.06 -13.05 6.54
N ILE A 96 3.46 -11.97 5.86
CA ILE A 96 4.18 -12.06 4.57
C ILE A 96 5.57 -12.66 4.78
N LEU A 97 6.30 -12.28 5.83
CA LEU A 97 7.61 -12.86 6.15
C LEU A 97 7.53 -14.37 6.45
N ASP A 98 6.47 -14.80 7.13
CA ASP A 98 6.26 -16.20 7.52
C ASP A 98 5.81 -17.09 6.35
N MET A 99 5.49 -16.50 5.19
CA MET A 99 5.10 -17.26 4.00
C MET A 99 6.28 -18.09 3.46
N PRO A 100 6.11 -19.39 3.15
CA PRO A 100 7.18 -20.25 2.65
C PRO A 100 7.88 -19.71 1.39
N GLU A 101 7.15 -19.06 0.48
CA GLU A 101 7.72 -18.46 -0.73
C GLU A 101 8.63 -17.26 -0.44
N ASN A 102 8.54 -16.66 0.75
CA ASN A 102 9.36 -15.54 1.19
C ASN A 102 10.44 -15.95 2.20
N ALA A 103 10.61 -17.26 2.44
CA ALA A 103 11.63 -17.75 3.35
C ALA A 103 13.03 -17.27 2.91
N GLY A 104 13.75 -16.61 3.82
CA GLY A 104 15.08 -16.04 3.56
C GLY A 104 15.07 -14.77 2.68
N CYS A 105 13.89 -14.27 2.28
CA CYS A 105 13.77 -13.02 1.54
C CYS A 105 13.85 -11.81 2.47
N HIS A 106 14.29 -10.69 1.91
CA HIS A 106 14.29 -9.39 2.57
C HIS A 106 13.22 -8.49 1.94
N ILE A 107 12.22 -8.09 2.72
CA ILE A 107 11.11 -7.28 2.24
C ILE A 107 11.54 -5.83 2.06
N GLN A 108 11.18 -5.23 0.93
CA GLN A 108 11.29 -3.79 0.70
C GLN A 108 9.91 -3.16 0.93
N PHE A 109 9.67 -2.58 2.11
CA PHE A 109 8.37 -1.99 2.46
C PHE A 109 8.35 -0.50 2.13
N VAL A 110 7.51 -0.13 1.17
CA VAL A 110 7.34 1.26 0.69
C VAL A 110 5.99 1.79 1.18
N GLU A 111 6.00 2.94 1.86
CA GLU A 111 4.81 3.57 2.45
C GLU A 111 4.97 5.10 2.41
N ASP A 112 3.88 5.85 2.25
CA ASP A 112 3.96 7.32 2.17
C ASP A 112 3.69 8.02 3.52
N ARG A 113 3.17 7.27 4.49
CA ARG A 113 2.93 7.71 5.86
C ARG A 113 4.08 7.36 6.80
N TYR A 114 4.84 8.37 7.21
CA TYR A 114 6.01 8.18 8.08
C TYR A 114 5.66 7.56 9.44
N GLU A 115 4.52 7.88 10.07
CA GLU A 115 4.16 7.28 11.37
C GLU A 115 4.00 5.76 11.28
N THR A 116 3.58 5.25 10.12
CA THR A 116 3.51 3.81 9.87
C THR A 116 4.91 3.21 9.78
N LEU A 117 5.83 3.84 9.06
CA LEU A 117 7.22 3.39 8.96
C LEU A 117 7.92 3.44 10.33
N GLU A 118 7.70 4.48 11.11
CA GLU A 118 8.22 4.62 12.46
C GLU A 118 7.72 3.48 13.37
N GLY A 119 6.41 3.19 13.35
CA GLY A 119 5.85 2.05 14.08
C GLY A 119 6.45 0.70 13.66
N VAL A 120 6.60 0.46 12.35
CA VAL A 120 7.23 -0.77 11.83
C VAL A 120 8.71 -0.83 12.25
N SER A 121 9.45 0.27 12.19
CA SER A 121 10.87 0.31 12.55
C SER A 121 11.13 -0.08 14.01
N LEU A 122 10.21 0.28 14.91
CA LEU A 122 10.29 -0.07 16.32
C LEU A 122 9.81 -1.50 16.60
N SER A 123 8.69 -1.91 16.02
CA SER A 123 8.08 -3.22 16.30
C SER A 123 8.74 -4.39 15.58
N MET A 124 9.47 -4.13 14.50
CA MET A 124 10.12 -5.15 13.67
C MET A 124 11.64 -4.95 13.61
N LEU A 125 12.23 -4.38 14.67
CA LEU A 125 13.68 -4.17 14.74
C LEU A 125 14.42 -5.51 14.62
N GLY A 126 15.34 -5.60 13.66
CA GLY A 126 16.09 -6.82 13.37
C GLY A 126 15.39 -7.80 12.42
N ALA A 127 14.14 -7.54 12.03
CA ALA A 127 13.49 -8.31 10.96
C ALA A 127 14.11 -7.94 9.60
N PRO A 128 14.07 -8.86 8.60
CA PRO A 128 14.61 -8.61 7.26
C PRO A 128 13.67 -7.73 6.44
N VAL A 129 13.46 -6.48 6.90
CA VAL A 129 12.59 -5.49 6.27
C VAL A 129 13.33 -4.17 6.13
N SER A 130 13.46 -3.68 4.89
CA SER A 130 13.92 -2.32 4.58
C SER A 130 12.72 -1.40 4.46
N LEU A 131 12.81 -0.21 5.07
CA LEU A 131 11.71 0.74 5.16
C LEU A 131 11.98 1.95 4.28
N TYR A 132 11.04 2.25 3.38
CA TYR A 132 11.15 3.37 2.45
C TYR A 132 9.95 4.32 2.57
N LEU A 133 10.23 5.60 2.80
CA LEU A 133 9.25 6.67 2.69
C LEU A 133 9.12 7.09 1.23
N ALA A 134 7.98 6.81 0.61
CA ALA A 134 7.63 7.31 -0.71
C ALA A 134 7.43 8.83 -0.69
N THR A 135 8.39 9.60 -1.20
CA THR A 135 8.38 11.07 -1.08
C THR A 135 7.34 11.76 -1.96
N TRP A 136 6.69 11.03 -2.87
CA TRP A 136 5.68 11.53 -3.79
C TRP A 136 4.23 11.37 -3.28
N GLY A 137 4.03 10.68 -2.16
CA GLY A 137 2.70 10.48 -1.57
C GLY A 137 2.29 11.58 -0.59
N TYR A 138 1.38 11.26 0.33
CA TYR A 138 0.76 12.22 1.25
C TYR A 138 1.67 12.57 2.45
N ASN A 139 2.82 13.17 2.18
CA ASN A 139 3.73 13.67 3.22
C ASN A 139 4.20 15.11 2.97
N THR A 140 4.49 15.79 4.07
CA THR A 140 5.00 17.17 4.06
C THR A 140 6.53 17.18 4.03
N GLU A 141 7.14 18.32 3.67
CA GLU A 141 8.58 18.51 3.78
C GLU A 141 9.09 18.26 5.21
N ARG A 142 8.32 18.68 6.23
CA ARG A 142 8.62 18.41 7.63
C ARG A 142 8.64 16.91 7.92
N THR A 143 7.71 16.15 7.36
CA THR A 143 7.65 14.69 7.47
C THR A 143 8.88 14.04 6.83
N ARG A 144 9.30 14.50 5.64
CA ARG A 144 10.51 13.98 4.97
C ARG A 144 11.78 14.26 5.76
N LYS A 145 11.97 15.49 6.27
CA LYS A 145 13.10 15.84 7.15
C LYS A 145 13.14 15.03 8.44
N ARG A 146 11.97 14.62 8.96
CA ARG A 146 11.90 13.71 10.11
C ARG A 146 12.35 12.30 9.72
N ALA A 147 11.93 11.80 8.57
CA ALA A 147 12.34 10.49 8.06
C ALA A 147 13.84 10.42 7.79
N GLU A 148 14.44 11.46 7.21
CA GLU A 148 15.89 11.55 6.96
C GLU A 148 16.74 11.47 8.24
N ARG A 149 16.16 11.77 9.40
CA ARG A 149 16.84 11.67 10.71
C ARG A 149 16.69 10.29 11.35
N ASN A 150 15.85 9.41 10.80
CA ASN A 150 15.66 8.06 11.29
C ASN A 150 16.59 7.10 10.53
N PRO A 151 17.60 6.49 11.17
CA PRO A 151 18.56 5.63 10.48
C PRO A 151 17.95 4.34 9.92
N LEU A 152 16.74 3.97 10.34
CA LEU A 152 16.04 2.77 9.90
C LEU A 152 15.11 3.02 8.69
N VAL A 153 14.91 4.28 8.30
CA VAL A 153 14.00 4.65 7.21
C VAL A 153 14.77 5.41 6.13
N GLN A 154 14.64 4.96 4.88
CA GLN A 154 15.22 5.63 3.73
C GLN A 154 14.13 6.41 2.99
N THR A 155 14.44 7.61 2.50
CA THR A 155 13.54 8.30 1.57
C THR A 155 13.69 7.67 0.19
N LEU A 156 12.58 7.56 -0.54
CA LEU A 156 12.54 7.01 -1.89
C LEU A 156 11.76 7.96 -2.79
N SER A 157 12.41 8.44 -3.85
CA SER A 157 11.77 9.26 -4.87
C SER A 157 10.96 8.40 -5.85
N LEU A 158 10.04 9.03 -6.59
CA LEU A 158 9.22 8.31 -7.57
C LEU A 158 10.09 7.72 -8.69
N SER A 159 11.10 8.47 -9.16
CA SER A 159 12.03 7.98 -10.18
C SER A 159 12.87 6.81 -9.68
N ASP A 160 13.35 6.88 -8.44
CA ASP A 160 14.13 5.80 -7.84
C ASP A 160 13.28 4.56 -7.63
N PHE A 161 12.02 4.71 -7.20
CA PHE A 161 11.08 3.60 -7.10
C PHE A 161 10.89 2.91 -8.45
N CYS A 162 10.58 3.67 -9.51
CA CYS A 162 10.39 3.13 -10.84
C CYS A 162 11.64 2.42 -11.37
N THR A 163 12.83 2.93 -11.04
CA THR A 163 14.10 2.32 -11.46
C THR A 163 14.46 1.08 -10.64
N LYS A 164 14.20 1.08 -9.32
CA LYS A 164 14.54 -0.04 -8.41
C LYS A 164 13.61 -1.24 -8.55
N MET A 165 12.39 -1.02 -9.01
CA MET A 165 11.36 -2.04 -9.16
C MET A 165 11.38 -2.73 -10.53
N GLN A 166 12.09 -2.19 -11.51
CA GLN A 166 12.36 -2.84 -12.80
C GLN A 166 13.56 -3.78 -12.67
#